data_AF-A0A963AM37-F1
#
_entry.id   AF-A0A963AM37-F1
#
_cell.length_a   1.000
_cell.length_b   1.000
_cell.length_c   1.000
_cell.angle_alpha   90.00
_cell.angle_beta   90.00
_cell.angle_gamma   90.00
#
_symmetry.space_group_name_H-M   'P 1'
#
loop_
_entity.id
_entity.type
_entity.pdbx_description
1 polymer ?
#
loop_
_entity_poly.entity_id
_entity_poly.type
_entity_poly.pdbx_seq_one_letter_code
_entity_poly.pdbx_strand_id
1 'polypeptide(L)'
;MRSSRYLGFLLAAVLLLPVTGNTGTITTPGIIANTTAAALSCMRWMPIGMCFWLRCSWSGCRVRTSIKIGHYNPDLVVSSYNELGGNPWVEIRTTLGLAQKTAATGLLGTLLPVPIDSAGNRTEGSTNKRDHKNLVFRETDAIGHPLSSLSGIVAGVGLLCQSQTASFFPYFQSGLDALSWRQEVPEIFYPASLLPGLREIGTWPLQTWGSVHPRTGWTTQAEEPKAAAINAQRAGDIVTRAGQPHVYVSLSSASYMHNDIISLIDNWVADGIGGMTNQWFPSFSGQRVWPPGPLVEKDPSTGTWQMLVPRTETSCNVFGTNDLASLTGWGGGRVDSAGDYAWNLWRPYQCCRRRGQWFLFDIDWFSYPP
;
A
#
# COMPACT_ATOMS: atom_id res chain seq x y z
N MET A 1 -8.92 -61.50 6.46
CA MET A 1 -9.36 -60.17 5.97
C MET A 1 -9.76 -59.27 7.13
N ARG A 2 -8.82 -58.63 7.84
CA ARG A 2 -9.15 -57.71 8.97
C ARG A 2 -8.23 -56.47 9.07
N SER A 3 -7.32 -56.29 8.10
CA SER A 3 -6.32 -55.22 8.10
C SER A 3 -6.72 -53.99 7.26
N SER A 4 -7.70 -54.11 6.35
CA SER A 4 -8.05 -53.03 5.40
C SER A 4 -8.98 -51.93 5.96
N ARG A 5 -9.52 -52.07 7.17
CA ARG A 5 -10.44 -51.07 7.75
C ARG A 5 -9.71 -49.96 8.52
N TYR A 6 -8.50 -50.22 9.01
CA TYR A 6 -7.71 -49.23 9.75
C TYR A 6 -6.99 -48.22 8.84
N LEU A 7 -6.68 -48.61 7.59
CA LEU A 7 -6.05 -47.71 6.61
C LEU A 7 -7.02 -46.60 6.14
N GLY A 8 -8.31 -46.91 6.00
CA GLY A 8 -9.33 -45.94 5.59
C GLY A 8 -9.64 -44.88 6.66
N PHE A 9 -9.60 -45.26 7.94
CA PHE A 9 -9.78 -44.31 9.05
C PHE A 9 -8.57 -43.38 9.24
N LEU A 10 -7.35 -43.87 8.98
CA LEU A 10 -6.14 -43.03 9.02
C LEU A 10 -6.12 -42.01 7.87
N LEU A 11 -6.59 -42.36 6.66
CA LEU A 11 -6.68 -41.40 5.54
C LEU A 11 -7.76 -40.34 5.76
N ALA A 12 -8.89 -40.68 6.39
CA ALA A 12 -9.96 -39.73 6.69
C ALA A 12 -9.60 -38.75 7.84
N ALA A 13 -8.78 -39.19 8.80
CA ALA A 13 -8.33 -38.33 9.90
C ALA A 13 -7.30 -37.26 9.47
N VAL A 14 -6.53 -37.51 8.40
CA VAL A 14 -5.56 -36.54 7.85
C VAL A 14 -6.26 -35.41 7.05
N LEU A 15 -7.49 -35.62 6.58
CA LEU A 15 -8.29 -34.63 5.85
C LEU A 15 -9.14 -33.70 6.75
N LEU A 16 -9.09 -33.90 8.07
CA LEU A 16 -9.78 -33.08 9.08
C LEU A 16 -8.80 -32.27 9.94
N LEU A 17 -7.63 -31.92 9.40
CA LEU A 17 -6.83 -30.86 10.02
C LEU A 17 -7.64 -29.55 9.87
N PRO A 18 -8.16 -28.95 10.96
CA PRO A 18 -8.73 -27.62 10.85
C PRO A 18 -7.65 -26.72 10.26
N VAL A 19 -8.00 -25.94 9.24
CA VAL A 19 -7.15 -24.83 8.80
C VAL A 19 -6.95 -23.98 10.04
N THR A 20 -5.72 -23.95 10.57
CA THR A 20 -5.38 -23.11 11.71
C THR A 20 -5.57 -21.67 11.28
N GLY A 21 -6.73 -21.10 11.62
CA GLY A 21 -6.99 -19.68 11.47
C GLY A 21 -6.08 -18.95 12.45
N ASN A 22 -5.25 -18.05 11.94
CA ASN A 22 -4.48 -17.13 12.78
C ASN A 22 -5.37 -15.91 12.97
N THR A 23 -5.66 -15.47 14.20
CA THR A 23 -6.33 -14.17 14.42
C THR A 23 -5.25 -13.10 14.59
N GLY A 24 -5.02 -12.30 13.55
CA GLY A 24 -3.93 -11.34 13.48
C GLY A 24 -4.41 -9.91 13.63
N THR A 25 -4.23 -9.32 14.82
CA THR A 25 -4.18 -7.85 14.94
C THR A 25 -2.74 -7.39 14.94
N ILE A 26 -2.49 -6.16 14.51
CA ILE A 26 -1.15 -5.59 14.50
C ILE A 26 -1.11 -4.21 15.15
N THR A 27 -0.03 -3.95 15.87
CA THR A 27 0.26 -2.65 16.48
C THR A 27 1.32 -1.91 15.68
N THR A 28 1.44 -0.60 15.86
CA THR A 28 2.48 0.21 15.21
C THR A 28 3.89 -0.33 15.49
N PRO A 29 4.28 -0.69 16.73
CA PRO A 29 5.57 -1.31 16.97
C PRO A 29 5.74 -2.65 16.24
N GLY A 30 4.66 -3.43 16.12
CA GLY A 30 4.65 -4.67 15.35
C GLY A 30 4.86 -4.44 13.85
N ILE A 31 4.22 -3.42 13.26
CA ILE A 31 4.46 -3.00 11.88
C ILE A 31 5.92 -2.63 11.70
N ILE A 32 6.45 -1.72 12.54
CA ILE A 32 7.85 -1.28 12.47
C ILE A 32 8.81 -2.48 12.56
N ALA A 33 8.58 -3.41 13.49
CA ALA A 33 9.39 -4.60 13.67
C ALA A 33 9.34 -5.52 12.43
N ASN A 34 8.15 -5.82 11.91
CA ASN A 34 7.96 -6.68 10.74
C ASN A 34 8.55 -6.06 9.47
N THR A 35 8.37 -4.74 9.27
CA THR A 35 8.94 -4.01 8.14
C THR A 35 10.47 -4.00 8.23
N THR A 36 11.03 -3.80 9.41
CA THR A 36 12.49 -3.81 9.63
C THR A 36 13.06 -5.20 9.41
N ALA A 37 12.37 -6.26 9.85
CA ALA A 37 12.78 -7.64 9.63
C ALA A 37 12.80 -8.01 8.14
N ALA A 38 11.92 -7.43 7.33
CA ALA A 38 11.86 -7.63 5.88
C ALA A 38 12.72 -6.64 5.08
N ALA A 39 13.38 -5.66 5.72
CA ALA A 39 14.09 -4.59 5.02
C ALA A 39 15.14 -5.11 4.04
N LEU A 40 15.89 -6.16 4.40
CA LEU A 40 16.95 -6.72 3.55
C LEU A 40 16.41 -7.33 2.24
N SER A 41 15.22 -7.94 2.27
CA SER A 41 14.64 -8.60 1.09
C SER A 41 13.75 -7.66 0.26
N CYS A 42 13.12 -6.69 0.92
CA CYS A 42 12.12 -5.82 0.33
C CYS A 42 12.69 -4.49 -0.16
N MET A 43 13.63 -3.88 0.57
CA MET A 43 14.16 -2.56 0.24
C MET A 43 14.97 -2.56 -1.06
N ARG A 44 15.69 -3.66 -1.37
CA ARG A 44 16.45 -3.84 -2.63
C ARG A 44 17.27 -2.60 -3.02
N TRP A 45 18.09 -2.13 -2.09
CA TRP A 45 18.90 -0.92 -2.26
C TRP A 45 19.96 -1.11 -3.35
N MET A 46 20.10 -0.14 -4.26
CA MET A 46 21.05 -0.19 -5.36
C MET A 46 21.58 1.22 -5.72
N PRO A 47 22.89 1.39 -5.97
CA PRO A 47 23.40 2.59 -6.62
C PRO A 47 23.10 2.51 -8.12
N ILE A 48 22.28 3.45 -8.61
CA ILE A 48 21.74 3.39 -9.98
C ILE A 48 22.41 4.39 -10.92
N GLY A 49 23.03 5.45 -10.38
CA GLY A 49 23.55 6.52 -11.21
C GLY A 49 24.22 7.65 -10.43
N MET A 50 24.24 8.83 -11.04
CA MET A 50 24.78 10.05 -10.43
C MET A 50 24.01 11.31 -10.85
N CYS A 51 23.91 12.27 -9.94
CA CYS A 51 23.28 13.56 -10.15
C CYS A 51 24.31 14.69 -10.18
N PHE A 52 24.09 15.66 -11.06
CA PHE A 52 24.94 16.84 -11.24
C PHE A 52 24.20 18.10 -10.77
N TRP A 53 24.89 18.87 -9.94
CA TRP A 53 24.35 20.06 -9.29
C TRP A 53 25.30 21.24 -9.52
N LEU A 54 24.75 22.43 -9.74
CA LEU A 54 25.55 23.65 -9.78
C LEU A 54 25.58 24.28 -8.39
N ARG A 55 26.79 24.43 -7.83
CA ARG A 55 27.02 25.17 -6.59
C ARG A 55 27.77 26.47 -6.88
N CYS A 56 27.07 27.60 -6.80
CA CYS A 56 27.66 28.93 -6.95
C CYS A 56 28.01 29.54 -5.58
N SER A 57 29.19 30.13 -5.48
CA SER A 57 29.61 31.01 -4.39
C SER A 57 30.07 32.35 -4.96
N TRP A 58 30.35 33.32 -4.09
CA TRP A 58 30.89 34.63 -4.50
C TRP A 58 32.16 34.54 -5.36
N SER A 59 32.95 33.48 -5.21
CA SER A 59 34.19 33.22 -5.97
C SER A 59 34.00 32.37 -7.24
N GLY A 60 32.76 32.07 -7.65
CA GLY A 60 32.46 31.32 -8.87
C GLY A 60 31.57 30.08 -8.65
N CYS A 61 31.20 29.42 -9.75
CA CYS A 61 30.33 28.24 -9.77
C CYS A 61 31.12 26.95 -10.00
N ARG A 62 30.82 25.92 -9.21
CA ARG A 62 31.41 24.57 -9.34
C ARG A 62 30.31 23.52 -9.47
N VAL A 63 30.48 22.60 -10.41
CA VAL A 63 29.63 21.42 -10.51
C VAL A 63 29.96 20.48 -9.36
N ARG A 64 28.92 20.01 -8.66
CA ARG A 64 28.98 19.04 -7.57
C ARG A 64 28.19 17.81 -7.97
N THR A 65 28.67 16.65 -7.58
CA THR A 65 28.01 15.38 -7.88
C THR A 65 27.51 14.70 -6.60
N SER A 66 26.44 13.91 -6.73
CA SER A 66 25.97 12.97 -5.73
C SER A 66 25.59 11.65 -6.37
N ILE A 67 25.66 10.56 -5.61
CA ILE A 67 25.21 9.24 -6.05
C ILE A 67 23.69 9.25 -6.14
N LYS A 68 23.16 8.70 -7.22
CA LYS A 68 21.74 8.40 -7.39
C LYS A 68 21.49 6.98 -6.94
N ILE A 69 20.52 6.83 -6.06
CA ILE A 69 20.18 5.56 -5.40
C ILE A 69 18.75 5.21 -5.76
N GLY A 70 18.51 3.93 -6.02
CA GLY A 70 17.19 3.33 -6.14
C GLY A 70 16.95 2.35 -5.00
N HIS A 71 15.81 2.44 -4.34
CA HIS A 71 15.34 1.41 -3.41
C HIS A 71 13.82 1.46 -3.24
N TYR A 72 13.25 0.41 -2.66
CA TYR A 72 11.84 0.32 -2.32
C TYR A 72 11.60 0.87 -0.91
N ASN A 73 10.60 1.75 -0.80
CA ASN A 73 10.12 2.29 0.46
C ASN A 73 8.80 1.65 0.86
N PRO A 74 8.59 1.34 2.15
CA PRO A 74 7.28 0.96 2.65
C PRO A 74 6.44 2.25 2.76
N ASP A 75 5.63 2.52 1.74
CA ASP A 75 4.88 3.79 1.63
C ASP A 75 3.58 3.74 2.42
N LEU A 76 2.85 2.63 2.30
CA LEU A 76 1.52 2.47 2.85
C LEU A 76 1.41 1.15 3.61
N VAL A 77 0.66 1.18 4.70
CA VAL A 77 0.03 0.00 5.29
C VAL A 77 -1.39 -0.05 4.73
N VAL A 78 -1.72 -1.13 4.04
CA VAL A 78 -3.05 -1.35 3.48
C VAL A 78 -3.72 -2.47 4.26
N SER A 79 -4.84 -2.16 4.90
CA SER A 79 -5.63 -3.10 5.69
C SER A 79 -6.89 -3.48 4.92
N SER A 80 -7.26 -4.76 4.92
CA SER A 80 -8.53 -5.24 4.36
C SER A 80 -9.25 -6.12 5.39
N TYR A 81 -10.49 -5.78 5.70
CA TYR A 81 -11.24 -6.32 6.84
C TYR A 81 -12.74 -6.35 6.57
N ASN A 82 -13.50 -7.10 7.37
CA ASN A 82 -14.91 -7.37 7.10
C ASN A 82 -15.86 -6.27 7.62
N GLU A 83 -15.59 -5.76 8.82
CA GLU A 83 -16.50 -4.86 9.53
C GLU A 83 -16.05 -3.41 9.50
N LEU A 84 -16.94 -2.47 9.16
CA LEU A 84 -16.61 -1.04 9.19
C LEU A 84 -16.04 -0.64 10.57
N GLY A 85 -14.88 0.02 10.58
CA GLY A 85 -14.16 0.36 11.82
C GLY A 85 -13.53 -0.84 12.54
N GLY A 86 -13.40 -1.99 11.87
CA GLY A 86 -12.76 -3.21 12.34
C GLY A 86 -11.29 -3.35 11.94
N ASN A 87 -10.60 -2.26 11.60
CA ASN A 87 -9.23 -2.31 11.06
C ASN A 87 -8.27 -3.16 11.94
N PRO A 88 -7.50 -4.11 11.37
CA PRO A 88 -6.52 -4.92 12.12
C PRO A 88 -5.42 -4.11 12.80
N TRP A 89 -5.13 -2.91 12.29
CA TRP A 89 -4.17 -2.00 12.89
C TRP A 89 -4.82 -1.28 14.08
N VAL A 90 -4.44 -1.69 15.28
CA VAL A 90 -5.13 -1.34 16.54
C VAL A 90 -5.24 0.18 16.74
N GLU A 91 -4.17 0.94 16.52
CA GLU A 91 -4.16 2.38 16.75
C GLU A 91 -5.00 3.15 15.72
N ILE A 92 -5.07 2.66 14.49
CA ILE A 92 -5.94 3.22 13.46
C ILE A 92 -7.39 2.88 13.76
N ARG A 93 -7.66 1.65 14.19
CA ARG A 93 -9.01 1.22 14.57
C ARG A 93 -9.60 2.10 15.66
N THR A 94 -8.82 2.45 16.68
CA THR A 94 -9.29 3.27 17.80
C THR A 94 -9.46 4.75 17.43
N THR A 95 -8.60 5.28 16.55
CA THR A 95 -8.63 6.69 16.16
C THR A 95 -9.62 7.00 15.03
N LEU A 96 -9.60 6.19 13.97
CA LEU A 96 -10.39 6.42 12.76
C LEU A 96 -11.68 5.59 12.72
N GLY A 97 -11.77 4.47 13.44
CA GLY A 97 -12.94 3.58 13.35
C GLY A 97 -14.25 4.26 13.76
N LEU A 98 -14.23 5.10 14.79
CA LEU A 98 -15.43 5.84 15.24
C LEU A 98 -15.80 6.98 14.29
N ALA A 99 -14.79 7.66 13.73
CA ALA A 99 -14.98 8.70 12.71
C ALA A 99 -15.55 8.11 11.41
N GLN A 100 -15.04 6.96 10.97
CA GLN A 100 -15.54 6.22 9.80
C GLN A 100 -17.00 5.79 10.01
N LYS A 101 -17.33 5.16 11.14
CA LYS A 101 -18.71 4.75 11.45
C LYS A 101 -19.67 5.93 11.47
N THR A 102 -19.26 7.06 12.05
CA THR A 102 -20.08 8.26 12.14
C THR A 102 -20.24 8.94 10.78
N ALA A 103 -19.16 9.10 10.02
CA ALA A 103 -19.20 9.70 8.69
C ALA A 103 -19.97 8.83 7.70
N ALA A 104 -19.78 7.51 7.73
CA ALA A 104 -20.55 6.58 6.92
C ALA A 104 -22.05 6.66 7.27
N THR A 105 -22.41 6.61 8.56
CA THR A 105 -23.82 6.71 8.97
C THR A 105 -24.44 8.08 8.64
N GLY A 106 -23.69 9.17 8.82
CA GLY A 106 -24.19 10.53 8.66
C GLY A 106 -24.26 11.01 7.20
N LEU A 107 -23.18 10.84 6.44
CA LEU A 107 -23.11 11.32 5.05
C LEU A 107 -23.88 10.40 4.10
N LEU A 108 -23.83 9.08 4.30
CA LEU A 108 -24.54 8.15 3.42
C LEU A 108 -26.00 8.02 3.81
N GLY A 109 -26.30 7.87 5.10
CA GLY A 109 -27.68 7.71 5.57
C GLY A 109 -28.61 8.89 5.22
N THR A 110 -28.07 10.08 4.92
CA THR A 110 -28.84 11.28 4.55
C THR A 110 -28.92 11.55 3.04
N LEU A 111 -27.94 11.14 2.25
CA LEU A 111 -27.86 11.43 0.80
C LEU A 111 -28.29 10.25 -0.08
N LEU A 112 -28.13 9.00 0.38
CA LEU A 112 -28.47 7.80 -0.38
C LEU A 112 -28.90 6.67 0.58
N PRO A 113 -30.03 5.96 0.39
CA PRO A 113 -30.41 4.81 1.20
C PRO A 113 -29.53 3.59 0.87
N VAL A 114 -28.23 3.70 1.15
CA VAL A 114 -27.27 2.60 1.04
C VAL A 114 -27.25 1.89 2.41
N PRO A 115 -27.47 0.57 2.47
CA PRO A 115 -27.27 -0.19 3.71
C PRO A 115 -25.83 0.02 4.21
N ILE A 116 -25.70 0.65 5.38
CA ILE A 116 -24.41 0.90 6.06
C ILE A 116 -23.95 -0.37 6.79
N ASP A 117 -24.83 -1.36 6.94
CA ASP A 117 -24.51 -2.63 7.55
C ASP A 117 -23.38 -3.30 6.78
N SER A 118 -22.32 -3.65 7.51
CA SER A 118 -21.20 -4.42 6.97
C SER A 118 -21.76 -5.68 6.32
N ALA A 119 -21.57 -5.80 5.01
CA ALA A 119 -21.83 -7.03 4.30
C ALA A 119 -20.85 -8.06 4.88
N GLY A 120 -21.33 -8.89 5.80
CA GLY A 120 -20.54 -9.89 6.51
C GLY A 120 -19.74 -10.77 5.55
N ASN A 121 -18.81 -11.53 6.13
CA ASN A 121 -17.71 -12.26 5.48
C ASN A 121 -18.05 -12.99 4.16
N ARG A 122 -19.31 -13.42 3.96
CA ARG A 122 -19.83 -13.94 2.69
C ARG A 122 -21.30 -13.57 2.56
N THR A 123 -21.79 -13.27 1.36
CA THR A 123 -23.24 -13.35 1.12
C THR A 123 -23.62 -14.82 1.22
N GLU A 124 -24.14 -15.25 2.37
CA GLU A 124 -24.81 -16.53 2.50
C GLU A 124 -26.01 -16.49 1.57
N GLY A 125 -25.87 -17.18 0.43
CA GLY A 125 -26.96 -17.32 -0.51
C GLY A 125 -28.20 -17.83 0.20
N SER A 126 -29.31 -17.13 0.00
CA SER A 126 -30.65 -17.62 0.30
C SER A 126 -30.84 -19.02 -0.29
N THR A 127 -31.86 -19.74 0.18
CA THR A 127 -32.21 -21.12 -0.22
C THR A 127 -32.48 -21.32 -1.72
N ASN A 128 -32.38 -20.26 -2.53
CA ASN A 128 -32.49 -20.30 -3.99
C ASN A 128 -31.17 -20.68 -4.68
N LYS A 129 -31.26 -21.64 -5.62
CA LYS A 129 -30.14 -22.26 -6.37
C LYS A 129 -29.29 -21.33 -7.26
N ARG A 130 -29.46 -20.00 -7.19
CA ARG A 130 -28.76 -19.02 -8.05
C ARG A 130 -27.91 -17.99 -7.31
N ASP A 131 -27.78 -18.10 -5.99
CA ASP A 131 -26.99 -17.13 -5.23
C ASP A 131 -25.48 -17.38 -5.30
N HIS A 132 -24.73 -16.28 -5.43
CA HIS A 132 -23.27 -16.27 -5.54
C HIS A 132 -22.61 -16.58 -4.19
N LYS A 133 -22.35 -17.86 -3.90
CA LYS A 133 -21.73 -18.32 -2.64
C LYS A 133 -20.27 -17.89 -2.41
N ASN A 134 -19.64 -17.29 -3.42
CA ASN A 134 -18.24 -16.87 -3.40
C ASN A 134 -18.06 -15.34 -3.49
N LEU A 135 -19.13 -14.58 -3.32
CA LEU A 135 -19.06 -13.12 -3.28
C LEU A 135 -18.72 -12.67 -1.85
N VAL A 136 -17.65 -11.90 -1.72
CA VAL A 136 -17.11 -11.41 -0.45
C VAL A 136 -16.99 -9.89 -0.53
N PHE A 137 -17.44 -9.19 0.50
CA PHE A 137 -17.24 -7.76 0.64
C PHE A 137 -16.19 -7.48 1.70
N ARG A 138 -15.31 -6.50 1.42
CA ARG A 138 -14.30 -6.06 2.38
C ARG A 138 -14.18 -4.54 2.39
N GLU A 139 -14.09 -4.00 3.60
CA GLU A 139 -13.58 -2.67 3.84
C GLU A 139 -12.07 -2.66 3.64
N THR A 140 -11.52 -1.53 3.20
CA THR A 140 -10.09 -1.38 2.95
C THR A 140 -9.64 0.05 3.20
N ASP A 141 -8.56 0.17 3.98
CA ASP A 141 -7.92 1.44 4.30
C ASP A 141 -6.48 1.44 3.80
N ALA A 142 -6.01 2.54 3.22
CA ALA A 142 -4.63 2.76 2.85
C ALA A 142 -4.07 3.95 3.64
N ILE A 143 -3.09 3.68 4.50
CA ILE A 143 -2.58 4.64 5.48
C ILE A 143 -1.07 4.75 5.36
N GLY A 144 -0.56 5.98 5.47
CA GLY A 144 0.87 6.25 5.44
C GLY A 144 1.64 5.43 6.47
N HIS A 145 2.67 4.73 6.00
CA HIS A 145 3.44 3.80 6.81
C HIS A 145 4.21 4.53 7.93
N PRO A 146 4.30 3.95 9.16
CA PRO A 146 4.94 4.63 10.29
C PRO A 146 6.41 5.01 10.06
N LEU A 147 7.13 4.23 9.23
CA LEU A 147 8.53 4.50 8.85
C LEU A 147 8.71 5.55 7.74
N SER A 148 7.64 6.07 7.13
CA SER A 148 7.79 7.02 6.02
C SER A 148 8.48 8.32 6.47
N SER A 149 8.22 8.77 7.71
CA SER A 149 8.86 9.93 8.34
C SER A 149 10.21 9.64 9.01
N LEU A 150 10.43 8.41 9.48
CA LEU A 150 11.70 7.97 10.08
C LEU A 150 12.84 7.84 9.06
N SER A 151 12.50 7.76 7.77
CA SER A 151 13.48 7.93 6.69
C SER A 151 14.22 9.27 6.83
N GLY A 152 13.62 10.35 7.36
CA GLY A 152 14.27 11.62 7.70
C GLY A 152 15.47 11.56 8.65
N ILE A 153 15.41 10.70 9.66
CA ILE A 153 16.45 10.61 10.70
C ILE A 153 17.70 9.87 10.17
N VAL A 154 17.51 8.94 9.22
CA VAL A 154 18.60 8.23 8.54
C VAL A 154 18.97 8.90 7.20
N ALA A 155 18.07 9.63 6.56
CA ALA A 155 18.27 10.35 5.29
C ALA A 155 19.33 11.46 5.38
N GLY A 156 19.72 11.88 6.58
CA GLY A 156 20.88 12.75 6.80
C GLY A 156 22.20 12.16 6.25
N VAL A 157 22.28 10.83 6.08
CA VAL A 157 23.42 10.19 5.39
C VAL A 157 23.28 10.19 3.86
N GLY A 158 22.13 10.59 3.31
CA GLY A 158 21.87 10.68 1.87
C GLY A 158 21.79 9.32 1.18
N LEU A 159 21.48 8.26 1.93
CA LEU A 159 21.44 6.88 1.43
C LEU A 159 20.02 6.31 1.28
N LEU A 160 18.99 7.02 1.76
CA LEU A 160 17.60 6.63 1.65
C LEU A 160 16.77 7.79 1.12
N CYS A 161 15.86 7.47 0.20
CA CYS A 161 14.91 8.34 -0.43
C CYS A 161 13.74 8.60 0.48
N GLN A 162 13.35 9.87 0.52
CA GLN A 162 12.16 10.30 1.25
C GLN A 162 10.92 9.77 0.57
N SER A 163 10.03 9.18 1.37
CA SER A 163 8.72 8.75 0.88
C SER A 163 7.84 9.97 0.61
N GLN A 164 6.90 9.82 -0.32
CA GLN A 164 5.86 10.82 -0.56
C GLN A 164 4.71 10.74 0.46
N THR A 165 4.68 9.68 1.28
CA THR A 165 3.60 9.45 2.23
C THR A 165 3.91 10.06 3.61
N ALA A 166 2.92 10.71 4.20
CA ALA A 166 3.00 11.16 5.58
C ALA A 166 2.59 10.03 6.53
N SER A 167 3.39 9.79 7.56
CA SER A 167 3.16 8.74 8.56
C SER A 167 1.79 8.90 9.21
N PHE A 168 1.03 7.80 9.33
CA PHE A 168 -0.35 7.73 9.86
C PHE A 168 -1.40 8.55 9.10
N PHE A 169 -1.08 9.14 7.95
CA PHE A 169 -2.05 9.90 7.17
C PHE A 169 -2.95 8.96 6.36
N PRO A 170 -4.29 9.07 6.45
CA PRO A 170 -5.21 8.22 5.69
C PRO A 170 -5.32 8.72 4.24
N TYR A 171 -4.77 7.95 3.30
CA TYR A 171 -4.85 8.25 1.87
C TYR A 171 -6.13 7.71 1.23
N PHE A 172 -6.65 6.59 1.74
CA PHE A 172 -7.92 6.03 1.31
C PHE A 172 -8.61 5.34 2.49
N GLN A 173 -9.92 5.54 2.58
CA GLN A 173 -10.79 4.88 3.55
C GLN A 173 -12.08 4.49 2.85
N SER A 174 -12.28 3.20 2.62
CA SER A 174 -13.44 2.67 1.90
C SER A 174 -14.79 3.09 2.49
N GLY A 175 -14.86 3.26 3.82
CA GLY A 175 -16.08 3.71 4.50
C GLY A 175 -16.54 5.12 4.13
N LEU A 176 -15.63 5.98 3.64
CA LEU A 176 -15.96 7.33 3.15
C LEU A 176 -16.28 7.36 1.66
N ASP A 177 -15.89 6.31 0.93
CA ASP A 177 -15.99 6.19 -0.52
C ASP A 177 -17.14 5.27 -0.94
N ALA A 178 -18.28 5.36 -0.28
CA ALA A 178 -19.31 4.33 -0.42
C ALA A 178 -19.99 4.26 -1.78
N LEU A 179 -20.00 5.33 -2.59
CA LEU A 179 -20.52 5.25 -3.95
C LEU A 179 -19.65 4.32 -4.81
N SER A 180 -18.37 4.66 -4.96
CA SER A 180 -17.46 3.91 -5.84
C SER A 180 -17.06 2.57 -5.24
N TRP A 181 -16.82 2.53 -3.92
CA TRP A 181 -16.40 1.30 -3.24
C TRP A 181 -17.54 0.29 -3.05
N ARG A 182 -18.76 0.72 -2.71
CA ARG A 182 -19.88 -0.21 -2.39
C ARG A 182 -20.84 -0.43 -3.55
N GLN A 183 -21.07 0.58 -4.39
CA GLN A 183 -22.01 0.48 -5.53
C GLN A 183 -21.30 0.27 -6.88
N GLU A 184 -19.96 0.25 -6.88
CA GLU A 184 -19.16 0.06 -8.10
C GLU A 184 -19.35 1.17 -9.14
N VAL A 185 -20.01 2.28 -8.80
CA VAL A 185 -20.31 3.40 -9.71
C VAL A 185 -19.37 4.57 -9.39
N PRO A 186 -18.64 5.12 -10.38
CA PRO A 186 -18.71 4.86 -11.82
C PRO A 186 -17.72 3.78 -12.33
N GLU A 187 -17.08 3.03 -11.43
CA GLU A 187 -16.06 2.02 -11.79
C GLU A 187 -16.54 0.95 -12.78
N ILE A 188 -17.83 0.61 -12.78
CA ILE A 188 -18.45 -0.35 -13.71
C ILE A 188 -18.35 0.08 -15.17
N PHE A 189 -18.19 1.38 -15.44
CA PHE A 189 -18.09 1.91 -16.80
C PHE A 189 -16.68 1.81 -17.40
N TYR A 190 -15.67 1.41 -16.62
CA TYR A 190 -14.34 1.16 -17.17
C TYR A 190 -14.37 -0.09 -18.07
N PRO A 191 -13.69 -0.08 -19.23
CA PRO A 191 -13.64 -1.25 -20.12
C PRO A 191 -13.13 -2.53 -19.42
N ALA A 192 -12.20 -2.37 -18.48
CA ALA A 192 -11.65 -3.48 -17.70
C ALA A 192 -12.67 -4.13 -16.74
N SER A 193 -13.79 -3.46 -16.43
CA SER A 193 -14.89 -4.03 -15.65
C SER A 193 -15.76 -4.98 -16.47
N LEU A 194 -15.74 -4.87 -17.80
CA LEU A 194 -16.62 -5.62 -18.72
C LEU A 194 -15.87 -6.69 -19.52
N LEU A 195 -14.56 -6.54 -19.70
CA LEU A 195 -13.74 -7.42 -20.52
C LEU A 195 -12.84 -8.29 -19.64
N PRO A 196 -13.15 -9.59 -19.49
CA PRO A 196 -12.30 -10.52 -18.75
C PRO A 196 -10.87 -10.54 -19.31
N GLY A 197 -9.87 -10.67 -18.45
CA GLY A 197 -8.47 -10.68 -18.88
C GLY A 197 -7.81 -9.30 -18.90
N LEU A 198 -8.57 -8.21 -18.88
CA LEU A 198 -8.02 -6.87 -18.72
C LEU A 198 -7.82 -6.56 -17.23
N ARG A 199 -6.62 -6.06 -16.88
CA ARG A 199 -6.28 -5.63 -15.51
C ARG A 199 -6.59 -6.72 -14.48
N GLU A 200 -6.04 -7.90 -14.69
CA GLU A 200 -6.22 -9.08 -13.84
C GLU A 200 -5.07 -9.25 -12.85
N ILE A 201 -5.41 -9.64 -11.62
CA ILE A 201 -4.47 -10.07 -10.60
C ILE A 201 -4.26 -11.57 -10.80
N GLY A 202 -3.30 -11.90 -11.65
CA GLY A 202 -2.97 -13.28 -12.04
C GLY A 202 -2.83 -13.44 -13.54
N THR A 203 -2.72 -14.67 -14.01
CA THR A 203 -2.59 -15.01 -15.43
C THR A 203 -3.89 -15.58 -15.97
N TRP A 204 -4.72 -14.72 -16.55
CA TRP A 204 -5.95 -15.12 -17.24
C TRP A 204 -5.64 -15.93 -18.51
N PRO A 205 -6.44 -16.96 -18.87
CA PRO A 205 -7.64 -17.46 -18.17
C PRO A 205 -7.34 -18.55 -17.14
N LEU A 206 -6.10 -19.04 -17.06
CA LEU A 206 -5.79 -20.28 -16.34
C LEU A 206 -5.63 -20.11 -14.82
N GLN A 207 -5.16 -18.94 -14.37
CA GLN A 207 -4.89 -18.67 -12.97
C GLN A 207 -5.11 -17.19 -12.68
N THR A 208 -6.36 -16.76 -12.49
CA THR A 208 -6.65 -15.40 -12.00
C THR A 208 -7.18 -15.44 -10.58
N TRP A 209 -6.71 -14.53 -9.74
CA TRP A 209 -7.34 -14.24 -8.45
C TRP A 209 -8.54 -13.31 -8.66
N GLY A 210 -8.52 -12.44 -9.66
CA GLY A 210 -9.66 -11.60 -10.02
C GLY A 210 -9.23 -10.29 -10.65
N SER A 211 -10.20 -9.54 -11.13
CA SER A 211 -9.98 -8.27 -11.80
C SER A 211 -9.78 -7.12 -10.81
N VAL A 212 -8.99 -6.13 -11.23
CA VAL A 212 -8.82 -4.87 -10.49
C VAL A 212 -10.06 -4.01 -10.63
N HIS A 213 -10.63 -3.96 -11.83
CA HIS A 213 -11.84 -3.21 -12.11
C HIS A 213 -13.08 -4.13 -12.09
N PRO A 214 -14.23 -3.65 -11.62
CA PRO A 214 -14.41 -2.35 -10.95
C PRO A 214 -13.68 -2.32 -9.58
N ARG A 215 -13.12 -1.16 -9.19
CA ARG A 215 -12.33 -1.04 -7.95
C ARG A 215 -13.24 -0.86 -6.74
N THR A 216 -13.86 -1.96 -6.32
CA THR A 216 -14.90 -2.02 -5.29
C THR A 216 -14.48 -2.93 -4.14
N GLY A 217 -15.24 -2.88 -3.04
CA GLY A 217 -15.16 -3.80 -1.91
C GLY A 217 -15.55 -5.24 -2.24
N TRP A 218 -16.31 -5.46 -3.32
CA TRP A 218 -16.84 -6.75 -3.73
C TRP A 218 -15.85 -7.55 -4.57
N THR A 219 -15.58 -8.79 -4.17
CA THR A 219 -14.73 -9.71 -4.91
C THR A 219 -15.37 -11.10 -4.98
N THR A 220 -15.27 -11.74 -6.15
CA THR A 220 -15.70 -13.13 -6.32
C THR A 220 -14.50 -14.05 -6.13
N GLN A 221 -14.22 -14.46 -4.90
CA GLN A 221 -13.10 -15.34 -4.57
C GLN A 221 -13.48 -16.37 -3.51
N ALA A 222 -13.08 -17.62 -3.74
CA ALA A 222 -13.30 -18.71 -2.78
C ALA A 222 -12.34 -18.59 -1.59
N GLU A 223 -11.08 -18.22 -1.83
CA GLU A 223 -10.09 -18.00 -0.78
C GLU A 223 -10.17 -16.57 -0.25
N GLU A 224 -10.56 -16.42 1.02
CA GLU A 224 -10.61 -15.13 1.72
C GLU A 224 -9.32 -14.32 1.68
N PRO A 225 -8.10 -14.90 1.88
CA PRO A 225 -6.87 -14.12 1.77
C PRO A 225 -6.66 -13.56 0.37
N LYS A 226 -7.05 -14.27 -0.70
CA LYS A 226 -6.97 -13.76 -2.08
C LYS A 226 -7.96 -12.63 -2.30
N ALA A 227 -9.19 -12.78 -1.81
CA ALA A 227 -10.19 -11.71 -1.81
C ALA A 227 -9.62 -10.43 -1.17
N ALA A 228 -9.11 -10.54 0.05
CA ALA A 228 -8.53 -9.43 0.78
C ALA A 228 -7.31 -8.79 0.07
N ALA A 229 -6.45 -9.60 -0.55
CA ALA A 229 -5.33 -9.11 -1.36
C ALA A 229 -5.78 -8.35 -2.61
N ILE A 230 -6.87 -8.76 -3.27
CA ILE A 230 -7.46 -8.03 -4.40
C ILE A 230 -7.97 -6.66 -3.94
N ASN A 231 -8.70 -6.61 -2.82
CA ASN A 231 -9.17 -5.35 -2.26
C ASN A 231 -8.00 -4.41 -1.88
N ALA A 232 -6.93 -4.95 -1.29
CA ALA A 232 -5.71 -4.20 -0.99
C ALA A 232 -5.05 -3.66 -2.27
N GLN A 233 -4.95 -4.48 -3.32
CA GLN A 233 -4.44 -4.06 -4.63
C GLN A 233 -5.27 -2.92 -5.22
N ARG A 234 -6.61 -3.01 -5.16
CA ARG A 234 -7.51 -1.96 -5.65
C ARG A 234 -7.31 -0.64 -4.91
N ALA A 235 -7.22 -0.67 -3.59
CA ALA A 235 -6.92 0.52 -2.79
C ALA A 235 -5.55 1.12 -3.16
N GLY A 236 -4.52 0.28 -3.33
CA GLY A 236 -3.20 0.69 -3.81
C GLY A 236 -3.22 1.32 -5.21
N ASP A 237 -4.01 0.76 -6.14
CA ASP A 237 -4.18 1.30 -7.49
C ASP A 237 -4.92 2.65 -7.50
N ILE A 238 -5.93 2.83 -6.63
CA ILE A 238 -6.64 4.11 -6.45
C ILE A 238 -5.67 5.20 -5.97
N VAL A 239 -4.99 4.97 -4.84
CA VAL A 239 -4.14 6.01 -4.22
C VAL A 239 -2.92 6.37 -5.04
N THR A 240 -2.41 5.46 -5.86
CA THR A 240 -1.22 5.72 -6.71
C THR A 240 -1.53 6.39 -8.05
N ARG A 241 -2.80 6.71 -8.31
CA ARG A 241 -3.27 7.40 -9.52
C ARG A 241 -3.93 8.72 -9.15
N ALA A 242 -3.81 9.73 -10.01
CA ALA A 242 -4.54 10.99 -9.86
C ALA A 242 -5.89 10.96 -10.58
N GLY A 243 -6.84 11.76 -10.13
CA GLY A 243 -8.13 11.97 -10.80
C GLY A 243 -9.01 10.72 -10.90
N GLN A 244 -8.91 9.79 -9.94
CA GLN A 244 -9.80 8.62 -9.88
C GLN A 244 -11.17 9.03 -9.30
N PRO A 245 -12.28 8.40 -9.72
CA PRO A 245 -13.61 8.75 -9.25
C PRO A 245 -13.89 8.14 -7.86
N HIS A 246 -13.03 8.45 -6.88
CA HIS A 246 -13.09 7.95 -5.51
C HIS A 246 -12.90 9.10 -4.52
N VAL A 247 -13.28 8.91 -3.26
CA VAL A 247 -12.93 9.82 -2.15
C VAL A 247 -11.59 9.40 -1.55
N TYR A 248 -10.51 10.08 -1.95
CA TYR A 248 -9.15 9.71 -1.57
C TYR A 248 -8.17 10.89 -1.70
N VAL A 249 -6.95 10.72 -1.21
CA VAL A 249 -5.80 11.59 -1.46
C VAL A 249 -4.81 10.86 -2.35
N SER A 250 -4.49 11.44 -3.52
CA SER A 250 -3.58 10.81 -4.47
C SER A 250 -2.12 11.01 -4.11
N LEU A 251 -1.32 9.97 -4.32
CA LEU A 251 0.13 10.02 -4.35
C LEU A 251 0.60 10.64 -5.67
N SER A 252 1.67 11.43 -5.63
CA SER A 252 2.16 12.19 -6.77
C SER A 252 3.30 11.46 -7.47
N SER A 253 3.21 11.27 -8.78
CA SER A 253 4.33 10.78 -9.59
C SER A 253 5.32 11.90 -9.99
N ALA A 254 5.06 13.15 -9.61
CA ALA A 254 5.92 14.27 -9.94
C ALA A 254 7.17 14.29 -9.04
N SER A 255 8.34 14.44 -9.64
CA SER A 255 9.60 14.62 -8.89
C SER A 255 9.56 15.88 -8.05
N TYR A 256 10.12 15.81 -6.83
CA TYR A 256 10.12 16.91 -5.89
C TYR A 256 11.49 17.07 -5.20
N MET A 257 11.69 18.24 -4.60
CA MET A 257 12.82 18.50 -3.70
C MET A 257 12.34 18.35 -2.26
N HIS A 258 12.81 17.32 -1.57
CA HIS A 258 12.60 17.18 -0.13
C HIS A 258 13.62 18.02 0.64
N ASN A 259 13.22 18.58 1.78
CA ASN A 259 14.12 19.25 2.71
C ASN A 259 14.28 18.40 3.97
N ASP A 260 15.49 17.88 4.21
CA ASP A 260 15.79 17.00 5.36
C ASP A 260 15.77 17.76 6.70
N ILE A 261 15.76 19.10 6.68
CA ILE A 261 15.75 19.94 7.86
C ILE A 261 14.41 20.68 7.91
N ILE A 262 13.50 20.26 8.79
CA ILE A 262 12.48 21.18 9.34
C ILE A 262 13.21 22.12 10.28
N SER A 263 13.96 23.06 9.72
CA SER A 263 14.40 24.20 10.48
C SER A 263 13.37 25.27 10.18
N LEU A 264 12.40 25.40 11.09
CA LEU A 264 11.80 26.69 11.39
C LEU A 264 12.95 27.61 11.83
N ILE A 265 13.79 28.05 10.88
CA ILE A 265 14.67 29.19 11.12
C ILE A 265 13.83 30.38 10.73
N ASP A 266 12.93 30.78 11.64
CA ASP A 266 12.46 32.15 11.70
C ASP A 266 13.66 33.00 12.18
N ASN A 267 14.68 33.16 11.33
CA ASN A 267 15.79 34.09 11.57
C ASN A 267 15.35 35.48 11.16
N TRP A 268 14.36 36.00 11.89
CA TRP A 268 14.05 37.41 11.90
C TRP A 268 15.23 38.16 12.52
N VAL A 269 15.96 38.90 11.71
CA VAL A 269 17.06 39.76 12.14
C VAL A 269 16.62 41.21 11.94
N ALA A 270 17.04 42.11 12.84
CA ALA A 270 16.76 43.53 12.70
C ALA A 270 17.38 44.07 11.41
N ASP A 271 16.58 44.74 10.58
CA ASP A 271 17.01 45.35 9.32
C ASP A 271 17.78 46.68 9.50
N GLY A 272 17.99 47.09 10.75
CA GLY A 272 18.65 48.35 11.10
C GLY A 272 17.78 49.60 10.97
N ILE A 273 16.51 49.47 10.56
CA ILE A 273 15.54 50.56 10.42
C ILE A 273 14.27 50.34 11.25
N GLY A 274 14.34 49.42 12.23
CA GLY A 274 13.24 49.11 13.14
C GLY A 274 12.27 48.06 12.61
N GLY A 275 12.55 47.43 11.46
CA GLY A 275 11.83 46.28 10.94
C GLY A 275 12.55 44.96 11.21
N MET A 276 11.84 43.86 10.97
CA MET A 276 12.42 42.53 10.98
C MET A 276 12.52 42.03 9.54
N THR A 277 13.69 41.51 9.15
CA THR A 277 13.88 40.81 7.88
C THR A 277 14.12 39.33 8.13
N ASN A 278 13.43 38.46 7.39
CA ASN A 278 13.68 37.02 7.45
C ASN A 278 14.92 36.69 6.63
N GLN A 279 16.00 36.30 7.29
CA GLN A 279 17.18 35.78 6.59
C GLN A 279 16.92 34.35 6.13
N TRP A 280 16.25 34.21 4.98
CA TRP A 280 16.19 32.95 4.25
C TRP A 280 17.60 32.58 3.77
N PHE A 281 18.30 31.75 4.56
CA PHE A 281 19.38 30.95 3.99
C PHE A 281 18.72 29.80 3.26
N PRO A 282 18.92 29.64 1.93
CA PRO A 282 18.55 28.39 1.29
C PRO A 282 19.39 27.30 1.94
N SER A 283 18.82 26.59 2.90
CA SER A 283 19.42 25.39 3.44
C SER A 283 19.61 24.44 2.26
N PHE A 284 20.86 24.19 1.85
CA PHE A 284 21.20 23.25 0.79
C PHE A 284 21.13 21.78 1.26
N SER A 285 20.31 21.54 2.28
CA SER A 285 19.98 20.20 2.78
C SER A 285 18.81 19.63 1.97
N GLY A 286 18.57 18.33 2.09
CA GLY A 286 17.52 17.66 1.33
C GLY A 286 18.01 16.79 0.18
N GLN A 287 17.02 16.36 -0.59
CA GLN A 287 17.18 15.39 -1.66
C GLN A 287 16.26 15.75 -2.84
N ARG A 288 16.71 15.47 -4.07
CA ARG A 288 15.79 15.33 -5.20
C ARG A 288 15.26 13.92 -5.19
N VAL A 289 13.95 13.78 -5.27
CA VAL A 289 13.26 12.49 -5.23
C VAL A 289 12.45 12.33 -6.51
N TRP A 290 12.55 11.14 -7.11
CA TRP A 290 11.68 10.68 -8.18
C TRP A 290 10.77 9.59 -7.61
N PRO A 291 9.51 9.92 -7.31
CA PRO A 291 8.55 8.96 -6.80
C PRO A 291 8.11 7.97 -7.90
N PRO A 292 7.63 6.78 -7.51
CA PRO A 292 7.15 5.79 -8.46
C PRO A 292 5.85 6.23 -9.15
N GLY A 293 5.68 5.81 -10.39
CA GLY A 293 4.43 5.92 -11.14
C GLY A 293 3.31 5.01 -10.60
N PRO A 294 2.14 4.96 -11.25
CA PRO A 294 1.00 4.18 -10.78
C PRO A 294 1.32 2.71 -10.47
N LEU A 295 0.68 2.15 -9.44
CA LEU A 295 0.75 0.71 -9.16
C LEU A 295 0.10 -0.06 -10.32
N VAL A 296 0.74 -1.15 -10.72
CA VAL A 296 0.26 -2.08 -11.73
C VAL A 296 0.40 -3.50 -11.20
N GLU A 297 -0.64 -4.29 -11.43
CA GLU A 297 -0.75 -5.65 -10.96
C GLU A 297 0.33 -6.52 -11.58
N LYS A 298 0.90 -7.44 -10.78
CA LYS A 298 1.95 -8.38 -11.20
C LYS A 298 3.26 -7.73 -11.67
N ASP A 299 3.35 -6.40 -11.67
CA ASP A 299 4.54 -5.68 -12.07
C ASP A 299 5.34 -5.24 -10.83
N PRO A 300 6.39 -6.00 -10.45
CA PRO A 300 7.18 -5.67 -9.26
C PRO A 300 7.89 -4.32 -9.40
N SER A 301 8.09 -3.81 -10.62
CA SER A 301 8.70 -2.50 -10.87
C SER A 301 7.82 -1.32 -10.45
N THR A 302 6.52 -1.57 -10.18
CA THR A 302 5.61 -0.53 -9.70
C THR A 302 5.30 -0.67 -8.22
N GLY A 303 5.45 -1.87 -7.65
CA GLY A 303 5.32 -2.09 -6.22
C GLY A 303 5.24 -3.58 -5.86
N THR A 304 5.51 -3.87 -4.60
CA THR A 304 5.44 -5.22 -4.03
C THR A 304 4.77 -5.20 -2.66
N TRP A 305 4.24 -6.34 -2.26
CA TRP A 305 3.45 -6.49 -1.04
C TRP A 305 4.17 -7.39 -0.04
N GLN A 306 4.11 -7.00 1.23
CA GLN A 306 4.56 -7.80 2.37
C GLN A 306 3.37 -8.06 3.28
N MET A 307 2.99 -9.32 3.51
CA MET A 307 1.94 -9.62 4.48
C MET A 307 2.42 -9.31 5.91
N LEU A 308 1.63 -8.54 6.64
CA LEU A 308 1.83 -8.22 8.04
C LEU A 308 0.99 -9.12 8.95
N VAL A 309 -0.28 -9.28 8.61
CA VAL A 309 -1.24 -10.18 9.28
C VAL A 309 -2.11 -10.88 8.24
N PRO A 310 -2.56 -12.12 8.52
CA PRO A 310 -2.41 -12.86 9.78
C PRO A 310 -1.09 -13.64 9.89
N ARG A 311 -0.34 -13.78 8.80
CA ARG A 311 0.97 -14.45 8.78
C ARG A 311 2.03 -13.48 8.26
N THR A 312 2.90 -13.01 9.15
CA THR A 312 4.00 -12.12 8.76
C THR A 312 4.91 -12.77 7.72
N GLU A 313 5.18 -12.05 6.65
CA GLU A 313 6.17 -12.40 5.65
C GLU A 313 7.42 -11.53 5.79
N THR A 314 8.59 -12.14 5.60
CA THR A 314 9.89 -11.46 5.55
C THR A 314 10.37 -11.24 4.12
N SER A 315 9.49 -11.43 3.14
CA SER A 315 9.75 -11.26 1.70
C SER A 315 8.64 -10.45 1.05
N CYS A 316 8.97 -9.73 -0.02
CA CYS A 316 8.00 -8.93 -0.77
C CYS A 316 7.79 -9.47 -2.17
N ASN A 317 6.53 -9.65 -2.55
CA ASN A 317 6.12 -10.17 -3.85
C ASN A 317 4.89 -9.44 -4.38
N VAL A 318 4.63 -9.56 -5.67
CA VAL A 318 3.36 -9.11 -6.27
C VAL A 318 2.24 -10.10 -5.95
N PHE A 319 1.00 -9.62 -5.94
CA PHE A 319 -0.17 -10.50 -5.91
C PHE A 319 -0.41 -11.16 -7.28
N GLY A 320 -1.18 -12.25 -7.30
CA GLY A 320 -1.47 -13.01 -8.53
C GLY A 320 -0.37 -13.99 -8.94
N THR A 321 0.40 -14.49 -7.98
CA THR A 321 1.39 -15.56 -8.25
C THR A 321 0.70 -16.87 -8.59
N ASN A 322 1.26 -17.63 -9.54
CA ASN A 322 0.70 -18.92 -9.94
C ASN A 322 0.93 -19.98 -8.87
N ASP A 323 -0.17 -20.45 -8.28
CA ASP A 323 -0.21 -21.42 -7.19
C ASP A 323 -0.95 -22.71 -7.57
N LEU A 324 -1.21 -22.98 -8.85
CA LEU A 324 -1.94 -24.17 -9.33
C LEU A 324 -1.25 -25.49 -8.95
N ALA A 325 0.07 -25.49 -8.85
CA ALA A 325 0.85 -26.66 -8.44
C ALA A 325 1.05 -26.76 -6.91
N SER A 326 0.57 -25.79 -6.15
CA SER A 326 0.65 -25.79 -4.68
C SER A 326 -0.45 -26.66 -4.09
N LEU A 327 -0.10 -27.59 -3.20
CA LEU A 327 -1.06 -28.45 -2.49
C LEU A 327 -2.04 -27.66 -1.62
N THR A 328 -1.61 -26.51 -1.10
CA THR A 328 -2.39 -25.69 -0.16
C THR A 328 -2.81 -24.33 -0.75
N GLY A 329 -2.46 -24.05 -2.02
CA GLY A 329 -2.67 -22.75 -2.65
C GLY A 329 -1.88 -21.61 -1.97
N TRP A 330 -2.08 -20.38 -2.45
CA TRP A 330 -1.50 -19.19 -1.83
C TRP A 330 -2.17 -18.86 -0.49
N GLY A 331 -3.47 -19.11 -0.32
CA GLY A 331 -4.18 -18.86 0.94
C GLY A 331 -3.83 -19.81 2.08
N GLY A 332 -3.15 -20.93 1.81
CA GLY A 332 -2.77 -21.91 2.81
C GLY A 332 -1.97 -21.32 3.97
N GLY A 333 -2.52 -21.40 5.19
CA GLY A 333 -1.91 -20.85 6.41
C GLY A 333 -1.95 -19.32 6.52
N ARG A 334 -2.64 -18.64 5.59
CA ARG A 334 -2.85 -17.19 5.59
C ARG A 334 -4.31 -16.83 5.88
N VAL A 335 -5.15 -17.77 6.29
CA VAL A 335 -6.55 -17.49 6.62
C VAL A 335 -6.63 -16.88 8.00
N ASP A 336 -7.29 -15.72 8.10
CA ASP A 336 -7.66 -15.09 9.36
C ASP A 336 -9.10 -15.46 9.72
N SER A 337 -9.37 -15.85 10.97
CA SER A 337 -10.71 -16.28 11.39
C SER A 337 -11.71 -15.13 11.54
N ALA A 338 -11.24 -13.90 11.81
CA ALA A 338 -12.03 -12.68 11.79
C ALA A 338 -12.10 -12.07 10.37
N GLY A 339 -11.24 -12.53 9.46
CA GLY A 339 -11.07 -11.99 8.12
C GLY A 339 -10.28 -10.69 8.13
N ASP A 340 -9.33 -10.54 9.04
CA ASP A 340 -8.50 -9.35 9.19
C ASP A 340 -7.13 -9.52 8.52
N TYR A 341 -6.81 -8.64 7.58
CA TYR A 341 -5.57 -8.69 6.81
C TYR A 341 -4.90 -7.32 6.71
N ALA A 342 -3.58 -7.30 6.71
CA ALA A 342 -2.81 -6.08 6.42
C ALA A 342 -1.51 -6.39 5.70
N TRP A 343 -1.09 -5.46 4.85
CA TRP A 343 0.14 -5.54 4.08
C TRP A 343 0.89 -4.21 4.07
N ASN A 344 2.22 -4.28 3.98
CA ASN A 344 2.99 -3.13 3.51
C ASN A 344 3.01 -3.10 1.99
N LEU A 345 2.78 -1.93 1.42
CA LEU A 345 3.04 -1.63 0.02
C LEU A 345 4.42 -1.00 -0.13
N TRP A 346 5.34 -1.77 -0.69
CA TRP A 346 6.71 -1.37 -0.99
C TRP A 346 6.80 -0.80 -2.40
N ARG A 347 7.37 0.39 -2.54
CA ARG A 347 7.28 1.22 -3.76
C ARG A 347 8.67 1.71 -4.17
N PRO A 348 9.07 1.63 -5.45
CA PRO A 348 10.44 1.94 -5.84
C PRO A 348 10.67 3.44 -6.05
N TYR A 349 11.52 4.03 -5.22
CA TYR A 349 11.96 5.41 -5.33
C TYR A 349 13.35 5.51 -5.92
N GLN A 350 13.62 6.64 -6.53
CA GLN A 350 14.97 7.08 -6.84
C GLN A 350 15.23 8.42 -6.16
N CYS A 351 16.46 8.65 -5.71
CA CYS A 351 16.82 9.93 -5.13
C CYS A 351 18.31 10.24 -5.19
N CYS A 352 18.60 11.52 -5.04
CA CYS A 352 19.95 12.07 -4.93
C CYS A 352 19.99 13.11 -3.82
N ARG A 353 21.01 13.02 -2.95
CA ARG A 353 21.29 14.10 -2.02
C ARG A 353 21.60 15.40 -2.77
N ARG A 354 20.99 16.51 -2.34
CA ARG A 354 21.23 17.83 -2.90
C ARG A 354 22.66 18.29 -2.58
N ARG A 355 23.40 18.75 -3.61
CA ARG A 355 24.79 19.24 -3.45
C ARG A 355 25.03 20.64 -4.00
N GLY A 356 24.00 21.31 -4.53
CA GLY A 356 24.06 22.66 -5.07
C GLY A 356 22.70 23.36 -5.10
N GLN A 357 22.70 24.64 -5.50
CA GLN A 357 21.47 25.41 -5.64
C GLN A 357 20.58 24.83 -6.73
N TRP A 358 21.17 24.50 -7.87
CA TRP A 358 20.49 24.13 -9.10
C TRP A 358 20.78 22.67 -9.45
N PHE A 359 19.73 21.92 -9.75
CA PHE A 359 19.88 20.62 -10.40
C PHE A 359 20.14 20.83 -11.89
N LEU A 360 21.15 20.16 -12.43
CA LEU A 360 21.47 20.25 -13.85
C LEU A 360 20.84 19.08 -14.60
N PHE A 361 21.29 17.87 -14.29
CA PHE A 361 20.80 16.62 -14.88
C PHE A 361 21.27 15.43 -14.03
N ASP A 362 20.75 14.25 -14.32
CA ASP A 362 21.20 12.97 -13.78
C ASP A 362 21.53 12.00 -14.91
N ILE A 363 22.33 11.00 -14.59
CA ILE A 363 22.61 9.87 -15.49
C ILE A 363 22.42 8.57 -14.71
N ASP A 364 21.89 7.57 -15.39
CA ASP A 364 21.72 6.21 -14.86
C ASP A 364 22.76 5.28 -15.49
N TRP A 365 23.45 4.52 -14.65
CA TRP A 365 24.35 3.44 -15.05
C TRP A 365 23.59 2.12 -15.24
N PHE A 366 22.50 1.95 -14.49
CA PHE A 366 21.65 0.77 -14.50
C PHE A 366 20.19 1.18 -14.64
N SER A 367 19.41 0.39 -15.35
CA SER A 367 17.95 0.54 -15.37
C SER A 367 17.40 0.26 -13.97
N TYR A 368 16.59 1.18 -13.46
CA TYR A 368 15.87 1.02 -12.21
C TYR A 368 14.47 1.61 -12.34
N PRO A 369 13.42 0.94 -11.83
CA PRO A 369 13.43 -0.33 -11.09
C PRO A 369 13.91 -1.52 -11.95
N PRO A 370 14.52 -2.57 -11.35
CA PRO A 370 15.17 -3.66 -12.07
C PRO A 370 14.19 -4.70 -12.65
#